data_AF-A0A1E4HK42-F1
#
_entry.id   AF-A0A1E4HK42-F1
#
_cell.length_a   1.000
_cell.length_b   1.000
_cell.length_c   1.000
_cell.angle_alpha   90.00
_cell.angle_beta   90.00
_cell.angle_gamma   90.00
#
_symmetry.space_group_name_H-M   'P 1'
#
loop_
_entity.id
_entity.type
_entity.pdbx_description
1 polymer ?
#
loop_
_entity_poly.entity_id
_entity_poly.type
_entity_poly.pdbx_seq_one_letter_code
_entity_poly.pdbx_strand_id
1 'polypeptide(L)'
;MRLLLLLAILLPLAACKPALKPDLPSPDKIVAPTIVTVERLVYVPIPANLTRPEPIAEGAIAQCFDVAAQRRAALQRANSKLGQIGHIQGTEVKP
;
A
#
# COMPACT_ATOMS: atom_id res chain seq x y z
N MET A 1 -71.52 -21.15 -34.67
CA MET A 1 -70.28 -21.40 -35.43
C MET A 1 -69.33 -20.20 -35.51
N ARG A 2 -69.81 -18.94 -35.64
CA ARG A 2 -68.94 -17.74 -35.64
C ARG A 2 -68.14 -17.54 -34.34
N LEU A 3 -68.71 -17.87 -33.19
CA LEU A 3 -68.05 -17.75 -31.88
C LEU A 3 -66.89 -18.73 -31.71
N LEU A 4 -67.03 -19.96 -32.22
CA LEU A 4 -65.99 -20.99 -32.21
C LEU A 4 -64.81 -20.62 -33.11
N LEU A 5 -65.08 -19.99 -34.25
CA LEU A 5 -64.05 -19.44 -35.14
C LEU A 5 -63.26 -18.30 -34.48
N LEU A 6 -63.94 -17.39 -33.78
CA LEU A 6 -63.29 -16.33 -33.02
C LEU A 6 -62.39 -16.88 -31.91
N LEU A 7 -62.86 -17.90 -31.18
CA LEU A 7 -62.06 -18.56 -30.14
C LEU A 7 -60.82 -19.26 -30.70
N ALA A 8 -60.98 -19.95 -31.84
CA ALA A 8 -59.90 -20.65 -32.52
C ALA A 8 -58.83 -19.69 -33.07
N ILE A 9 -59.22 -18.47 -33.45
CA ILE A 9 -58.28 -17.43 -33.92
C ILE A 9 -57.61 -16.73 -32.72
N LEU A 10 -58.32 -16.49 -31.63
CA LEU A 10 -57.78 -15.77 -30.46
C LEU A 10 -56.79 -16.61 -29.63
N LEU A 11 -56.96 -17.94 -29.57
CA LEU A 11 -56.04 -18.81 -28.84
C LEU A 11 -54.56 -18.74 -29.29
N PRO A 12 -54.22 -18.81 -30.58
CA PRO A 12 -52.82 -18.76 -31.03
C PRO A 12 -52.17 -17.38 -30.84
N LEU A 13 -52.96 -16.30 -30.84
CA LEU A 13 -52.45 -14.93 -30.62
C LEU A 13 -51.98 -14.69 -29.17
N ALA A 14 -52.54 -15.41 -28.19
CA ALA A 14 -52.11 -15.33 -26.78
C ALA A 14 -50.82 -16.14 -26.47
N ALA A 15 -50.43 -17.05 -27.38
CA ALA A 15 -49.25 -17.91 -27.21
C ALA A 15 -47.94 -17.29 -27.73
N CYS A 16 -48.01 -16.19 -28.48
CA CYS A 16 -46.83 -15.44 -28.92
C CYS A 16 -46.28 -14.57 -27.78
N LYS A 17 -45.63 -15.19 -26.80
CA LYS A 17 -44.71 -14.46 -25.91
C LYS A 17 -43.34 -14.38 -26.57
N PRO A 18 -42.82 -13.17 -26.88
CA PRO A 18 -41.45 -13.05 -27.35
C PRO A 18 -40.50 -13.51 -26.24
N ALA A 19 -39.65 -14.48 -26.55
CA ALA A 19 -38.58 -14.92 -25.67
C ALA A 19 -37.51 -13.80 -25.61
N LEU A 20 -37.75 -12.79 -24.78
CA LEU A 20 -36.77 -11.74 -24.53
C LEU A 20 -35.57 -12.36 -23.80
N LYS A 21 -34.41 -12.34 -24.45
CA LYS A 21 -33.14 -12.64 -23.80
C LYS A 21 -32.85 -11.49 -22.83
N PRO A 22 -32.61 -11.76 -21.54
CA PRO A 22 -32.24 -10.69 -20.61
C PRO A 22 -30.87 -10.12 -21.02
N ASP A 23 -30.79 -8.79 -21.12
CA ASP A 23 -29.56 -8.06 -21.49
C ASP A 23 -28.49 -8.10 -20.38
N LEU A 24 -28.90 -8.41 -19.14
CA LEU A 24 -28.03 -8.48 -17.98
C LEU A 24 -27.87 -9.93 -17.50
N PRO A 25 -26.67 -10.32 -17.03
CA PRO A 25 -26.46 -11.62 -16.43
C PRO A 25 -27.39 -11.82 -15.22
N SER A 26 -27.84 -13.05 -15.01
CA SER A 26 -28.69 -13.42 -13.87
C SER A 26 -28.08 -12.95 -12.53
N PRO A 27 -28.89 -12.55 -11.54
CA PRO A 27 -28.43 -12.09 -10.22
C PRO A 27 -27.46 -13.06 -9.55
N ASP A 28 -27.56 -14.36 -9.87
CA ASP A 28 -26.70 -15.45 -9.40
C ASP A 28 -25.23 -15.35 -9.88
N LYS A 29 -24.92 -14.39 -10.77
CA LYS A 29 -23.57 -14.14 -11.30
C LYS A 29 -22.87 -12.93 -10.68
N ILE A 30 -23.47 -12.31 -9.66
CA ILE A 30 -22.85 -11.19 -8.94
C ILE A 30 -21.78 -11.75 -8.00
N VAL A 31 -20.52 -11.68 -8.40
CA VAL A 31 -19.39 -12.03 -7.54
C VAL A 31 -19.14 -10.89 -6.55
N ALA A 32 -19.26 -11.19 -5.26
CA ALA A 32 -18.91 -10.23 -4.21
C ALA A 32 -17.39 -10.06 -4.13
N PRO A 33 -16.87 -8.84 -3.96
CA PRO A 33 -15.44 -8.62 -3.83
C PRO A 33 -14.90 -9.24 -2.53
N THR A 34 -13.73 -9.88 -2.63
CA THR A 34 -13.02 -10.41 -1.46
C THR A 34 -12.32 -9.28 -0.73
N ILE A 35 -12.66 -9.08 0.55
CA ILE A 35 -11.94 -8.16 1.42
C ILE A 35 -10.58 -8.79 1.75
N VAL A 36 -9.50 -8.09 1.40
CA VAL A 36 -8.13 -8.51 1.70
C VAL A 36 -7.52 -7.54 2.70
N THR A 37 -7.10 -8.06 3.85
CA THR A 37 -6.37 -7.29 4.86
C THR A 37 -4.89 -7.27 4.51
N VAL A 38 -4.29 -6.10 4.41
CA VAL A 38 -2.85 -5.92 4.18
C VAL A 38 -2.22 -5.36 5.44
N GLU A 39 -1.30 -6.10 6.03
CA GLU A 39 -0.51 -5.62 7.16
C GLU A 39 0.47 -4.53 6.70
N ARG A 40 0.46 -3.38 7.38
CA ARG A 40 1.40 -2.29 7.14
C ARG A 40 2.22 -2.07 8.41
N LEU A 41 3.52 -2.32 8.32
CA LEU A 41 4.47 -1.99 9.38
C LEU A 41 4.78 -0.49 9.35
N VAL A 42 4.59 0.19 10.49
CA VAL A 42 4.95 1.60 10.67
C VAL A 42 6.05 1.68 11.73
N TYR A 43 7.24 2.08 11.31
CA TYR A 43 8.40 2.21 12.19
C TYR A 43 8.56 3.64 12.72
N VAL A 44 9.14 3.76 13.92
CA VAL A 44 9.49 5.06 14.50
C VAL A 44 10.51 5.81 13.62
N PRO A 45 10.28 7.09 13.29
CA PRO A 45 11.26 7.89 12.56
C PRO A 45 12.50 8.16 13.44
N ILE A 46 13.68 8.03 12.85
CA ILE A 46 14.94 8.38 13.52
C ILE A 46 15.09 9.91 13.55
N PRO A 47 15.40 10.51 14.72
CA PRO A 47 15.68 11.94 14.82
C PRO A 47 16.77 12.43 13.84
N ALA A 48 16.51 13.54 13.14
CA ALA A 48 17.40 14.04 12.09
C ALA A 48 18.81 14.44 12.57
N ASN A 49 18.96 14.77 13.86
CA ASN A 49 20.27 15.04 14.47
C ASN A 49 21.17 13.80 14.54
N LEU A 50 20.58 12.60 14.60
CA LEU A 50 21.33 11.33 14.65
C LEU A 50 21.79 10.87 13.27
N THR A 51 21.07 11.23 12.21
CA THR A 51 21.41 10.88 10.82
C THR A 51 22.28 11.92 10.11
N ARG A 52 22.46 13.10 10.72
CA ARG A 52 23.33 14.15 10.17
C ARG A 52 24.80 13.70 10.10
N PRO A 53 25.44 13.81 8.91
CA PRO A 53 26.86 13.51 8.76
C PRO A 53 27.74 14.32 9.71
N GLU A 54 28.79 13.68 10.23
CA GLU A 54 29.84 14.39 10.97
C GLU A 54 30.78 15.12 9.99
N PRO A 55 31.26 16.32 10.34
CA PRO A 55 32.26 17.01 9.53
C PRO A 55 33.58 16.21 9.53
N ILE A 56 34.17 16.05 8.35
CA ILE A 56 35.48 15.42 8.19
C ILE A 56 36.52 16.53 8.22
N ALA A 57 37.45 16.46 9.17
CA ALA A 57 38.55 17.41 9.22
C ALA A 57 39.50 17.24 8.01
N GLU A 58 39.93 18.37 7.47
CA GLU A 58 40.86 18.50 6.35
C GLU A 58 41.92 19.54 6.70
N GLY A 59 43.11 19.46 6.08
CA GLY A 59 44.21 20.37 6.38
C GLY A 59 45.49 20.01 5.63
N ALA A 60 46.50 20.88 5.77
CA ALA A 60 47.81 20.66 5.16
C ALA A 60 48.55 19.48 5.82
N ILE A 61 49.52 18.88 5.12
CA ILE A 61 50.31 17.74 5.63
C ILE A 61 50.99 18.08 6.97
N ALA A 62 51.41 19.34 7.16
CA ALA A 62 52.00 19.82 8.42
C ALA A 62 51.06 19.68 9.63
N GLN A 63 49.74 19.61 9.42
CA GLN A 63 48.70 19.50 10.45
C GLN A 63 48.16 18.06 10.59
N CYS A 64 48.85 17.07 10.04
CA CYS A 64 48.37 15.68 9.99
C CYS A 64 47.91 15.15 11.35
N PHE A 65 48.67 15.43 12.43
CA PHE A 65 48.32 14.98 13.78
C PHE A 65 47.02 15.63 14.30
N ASP A 66 46.84 16.93 14.07
CA ASP A 66 45.62 17.64 14.49
C ASP A 66 44.40 17.15 13.71
N VAL A 67 44.54 16.98 12.38
CA VAL A 67 43.49 16.43 11.52
C VAL A 67 43.13 15.01 11.95
N ALA A 68 44.12 14.16 12.29
CA ALA A 68 43.89 12.81 12.77
C ALA A 68 43.14 12.79 14.11
N ALA A 69 43.51 13.67 15.05
CA ALA A 69 42.83 13.80 16.34
C ALA A 69 41.36 14.24 16.16
N GLN A 70 41.11 15.23 15.30
CA GLN A 70 39.76 15.70 15.00
C GLN A 70 38.91 14.61 14.33
N ARG A 71 39.48 13.86 13.37
CA ARG A 71 38.82 12.71 12.73
C ARG A 71 38.47 11.60 13.72
N ARG A 72 39.38 11.30 14.66
CA ARG A 72 39.09 10.34 15.74
C ARG A 72 37.89 10.78 16.58
N ALA A 73 37.85 12.06 16.97
CA ALA A 73 36.72 12.60 17.72
C ALA A 73 35.40 12.55 16.92
N ALA A 74 35.44 12.85 15.62
CA ALA A 74 34.29 12.73 14.73
C ALA A 74 33.78 11.29 14.63
N LEU A 75 34.67 10.31 14.47
CA LEU A 75 34.32 8.89 14.46
C LEU A 75 33.68 8.43 15.77
N GLN A 76 34.21 8.88 16.92
CA GLN A 76 33.61 8.55 18.23
C GLN A 76 32.18 9.09 18.35
N ARG A 77 31.93 10.32 17.91
CA ARG A 77 30.57 10.89 17.89
C ARG A 77 29.66 10.13 16.93
N ALA A 78 30.12 9.82 15.72
CA ALA A 78 29.36 9.03 14.75
C ALA A 78 28.97 7.66 15.31
N ASN A 79 29.92 6.95 15.94
CA ASN A 79 29.65 5.66 16.58
C ASN A 79 28.65 5.78 17.73
N SER A 80 28.72 6.86 18.52
CA SER A 80 27.72 7.14 19.56
C SER A 80 26.32 7.34 18.97
N LYS A 81 26.19 8.10 17.87
CA LYS A 81 24.91 8.28 17.16
C LYS A 81 24.38 6.95 16.64
N LEU A 82 25.23 6.09 16.06
CA LEU A 82 24.83 4.76 15.59
C LEU A 82 24.29 3.88 16.74
N GLY A 83 24.91 3.92 17.91
CA GLY A 83 24.40 3.24 19.10
C GLY A 83 23.00 3.74 19.50
N GLN A 84 22.79 5.06 19.49
CA GLN A 84 21.48 5.65 19.77
C GLN A 84 20.42 5.26 18.73
N ILE A 85 20.79 5.23 17.44
CA ILE A 85 19.90 4.76 16.37
C ILE A 85 19.51 3.30 16.60
N GLY A 86 20.44 2.44 17.00
CA GLY A 86 20.18 1.04 17.30
C GLY A 86 19.15 0.83 18.42
N HIS A 87 19.02 1.77 19.36
CA HIS A 87 17.98 1.72 20.40
C HIS A 87 16.60 2.14 19.91
N ILE A 88 16.51 2.93 18.82
CA ILE A 88 15.24 3.42 18.26
C ILE A 88 14.77 2.51 17.12
N GLN A 89 15.71 1.98 16.34
CA GLN A 89 15.44 1.17 15.16
C GLN A 89 14.68 -0.11 15.54
N GLY A 90 13.65 -0.44 14.75
CA GLY A 90 12.82 -1.62 14.99
C GLY A 90 11.73 -1.42 16.04
N THR A 91 11.60 -0.24 16.62
CA THR A 91 10.46 0.10 17.47
C THR A 91 9.20 0.23 16.60
N GLU A 92 8.23 -0.66 16.83
CA GLU A 92 6.93 -0.64 16.18
C GLU A 92 6.05 0.46 16.78
N VAL A 93 5.39 1.24 15.93
CA VAL A 93 4.40 2.23 16.36
C VAL A 93 3.03 1.57 16.31
N LYS A 94 2.34 1.51 17.46
CA LYS A 94 0.94 1.08 17.47
C LYS A 94 0.10 2.14 16.75
N PRO A 95 -0.77 1.73 15.81
CA PRO A 95 -1.65 2.64 15.08
C PRO A 95 -2.64 3.35 16.01
#